data_AF-A0A9P5GD61-F1
#
_entry.id   AF-A0A9P5GD61-F1
#
_cell.length_a   1.000
_cell.length_b   1.000
_cell.length_c   1.000
_cell.angle_alpha   90.00
_cell.angle_beta   90.00
_cell.angle_gamma   90.00
#
_symmetry.space_group_name_H-M   'P 1'
#
loop_
_entity.id
_entity.type
_entity.pdbx_description
1 polymer ?
#
loop_
_entity_poly.entity_id
_entity_poly.type
_entity_poly.pdbx_seq_one_letter_code
_entity_poly.pdbx_strand_id
1 'polypeptide(L)'
;MEDYEKSLQAVENALDLFSEYVSRKHSLESLMDSEKNSYLQLKMTQVAIHEASEGIDVALDLVPEVFALYGDLYSVAEKANDEQVPEKVAEPKQEDNSDVVSTKSRLFSLSRTLSRTPKFRHGTANGTAGRQASTHHRNGSIPPVPRLSTSSRVAPVQAPLASSKVAKSDLVNLWLWAASMYRRGELIQDAEEALVEAEKVGISSADIKVEMGLLLKATQQYRAALAEFESALEIGKANPRAVVGLAQLIYEQSEEFLKEGQETSSSVSTLLFLNEHDRLAAVTRAQGLLEMLISSGQGFNCSEGWYLMSLFQEQEGDMTGATEALWKCIKLEETRSVRSFSVLEF
;
A
#
# COMPACT_ATOMS: atom_id res chain seq x y z
N MET A 1 18.73 17.52 -12.91
CA MET A 1 19.82 17.05 -12.02
C MET A 1 20.31 18.17 -11.13
N GLU A 2 20.72 19.33 -11.67
CA GLU A 2 21.20 20.47 -10.85
C GLU A 2 20.17 20.97 -9.82
N ASP A 3 18.87 20.97 -10.16
CA ASP A 3 17.82 21.40 -9.23
C ASP A 3 17.60 20.41 -8.07
N TYR A 4 17.82 19.11 -8.28
CA TYR A 4 17.70 18.09 -7.23
C TYR A 4 18.85 18.19 -6.23
N GLU A 5 20.08 18.42 -6.69
CA GLU A 5 21.26 18.58 -5.84
C GLU A 5 21.11 19.80 -4.91
N LYS A 6 20.68 20.94 -5.47
CA LYS A 6 20.37 22.14 -4.68
C LYS A 6 19.26 21.90 -3.66
N SER A 7 18.22 21.16 -4.06
CA SER A 7 17.10 20.81 -3.18
C SER A 7 17.55 19.87 -2.05
N LEU A 8 18.40 18.89 -2.35
CA LEU A 8 18.95 17.97 -1.38
C LEU A 8 19.82 18.72 -0.36
N GLN A 9 20.72 19.58 -0.82
CA GLN A 9 21.54 20.42 0.05
C GLN A 9 20.68 21.31 0.97
N ALA A 10 19.58 21.86 0.46
CA ALA A 10 18.66 22.66 1.27
C ALA A 10 17.98 21.83 2.36
N VAL A 11 17.57 20.59 2.05
CA VAL A 11 16.96 19.66 3.02
C VAL A 11 17.98 19.19 4.06
N GLU A 12 19.20 18.86 3.66
CA GLU A 12 20.29 18.48 4.57
C GLU A 12 20.61 19.60 5.56
N ASN A 13 20.79 20.82 5.05
CA ASN A 13 20.98 22.00 5.91
C ASN A 13 19.82 22.19 6.90
N ALA A 14 18.58 21.94 6.47
CA ALA A 14 17.41 22.04 7.34
C ALA A 14 17.39 20.95 8.43
N LEU A 15 17.78 19.72 8.09
CA LEU A 15 17.90 18.61 9.03
C LEU A 15 19.02 18.87 10.05
N ASP A 16 20.16 19.42 9.62
CA ASP A 16 21.26 19.80 10.52
C ASP A 16 20.84 20.89 11.50
N LEU A 17 20.17 21.93 11.01
CA LEU A 17 19.61 22.99 11.86
C LEU A 17 18.60 22.44 12.88
N PHE A 18 17.77 21.47 12.46
CA PHE A 18 16.83 20.83 13.36
C PHE A 18 17.54 19.97 14.42
N SER A 19 18.56 19.19 14.02
CA SER A 19 19.41 18.40 14.92
C SER A 19 20.11 19.29 15.96
N GLU A 20 20.65 20.44 15.55
CA GLU A 20 21.22 21.42 16.46
C GLU A 20 20.16 22.00 17.42
N TYR A 21 18.97 22.32 16.91
CA TYR A 21 17.87 22.85 17.72
C TYR A 21 17.45 21.85 18.81
N VAL A 22 17.31 20.57 18.46
CA VAL A 22 17.03 19.49 19.41
C VAL A 22 18.14 19.37 20.45
N SER A 23 19.40 19.43 20.01
CA SER A 23 20.57 19.37 20.89
C SER A 23 20.59 20.52 21.91
N ARG A 24 20.22 21.75 21.49
CA ARG A 24 20.16 22.93 22.38
C ARG A 24 19.02 22.88 23.38
N LYS A 25 17.87 22.29 23.01
CA LYS A 25 16.74 22.08 23.92
C LYS A 25 16.98 20.97 24.95
N HIS A 26 18.12 20.26 24.88
CA HIS A 26 18.56 19.20 25.80
C HIS A 26 17.62 17.99 25.96
N SER A 27 16.45 17.95 25.30
CA SER A 27 15.58 16.78 25.26
C SER A 27 14.58 16.82 24.09
N LEU A 28 14.49 15.70 23.37
CA LEU A 28 13.44 15.40 22.37
C LEU A 28 12.02 15.43 22.97
N GLU A 29 11.92 15.34 24.30
CA GLU A 29 10.64 15.39 25.06
C GLU A 29 9.98 16.76 25.02
N SER A 30 10.76 17.83 24.85
CA SER A 30 10.26 19.21 24.86
C SER A 30 9.63 19.65 23.54
N LEU A 31 9.70 18.80 22.51
CA LEU A 31 9.14 19.08 21.19
C LEU A 31 7.64 18.83 21.17
N MET A 32 6.90 19.76 20.57
CA MET A 32 5.48 19.58 20.29
C MET A 32 5.29 18.49 19.23
N ASP A 33 4.14 17.81 19.24
CA ASP A 33 3.81 16.79 18.22
C ASP A 33 3.91 17.35 16.78
N SER A 34 3.59 18.64 16.58
CA SER A 34 3.77 19.32 15.28
C SER A 34 5.24 19.52 14.87
N GLU A 35 6.13 19.80 15.83
CA GLU A 35 7.58 19.88 15.57
C GLU A 35 8.15 18.50 15.23
N LYS A 36 7.70 17.45 15.94
CA LYS A 36 8.10 16.06 15.66
C LYS A 36 7.63 15.60 14.28
N ASN A 37 6.37 15.86 13.94
CA ASN A 37 5.83 15.57 12.62
C ASN A 37 6.60 16.34 11.52
N SER A 38 6.86 17.63 11.71
CA SER A 38 7.64 18.44 10.76
C SER A 38 9.02 17.85 10.49
N TYR A 39 9.71 17.38 11.53
CA TYR A 39 11.02 16.76 11.39
C TYR A 39 10.95 15.43 10.63
N LEU A 40 9.95 14.60 10.93
CA LEU A 40 9.68 13.37 10.21
C LEU A 40 9.39 13.66 8.72
N GLN A 41 8.57 14.66 8.42
CA GLN A 41 8.25 15.06 7.05
C GLN A 41 9.48 15.56 6.28
N LEU A 42 10.39 16.30 6.94
CA LEU A 42 11.66 16.71 6.32
C LEU A 42 12.50 15.49 5.93
N LYS A 43 12.65 14.52 6.83
CA LYS A 43 13.40 13.29 6.54
C LYS A 43 12.75 12.47 5.41
N MET A 44 11.42 12.34 5.41
CA MET A 44 10.70 11.69 4.29
C MET A 44 10.87 12.45 2.97
N THR A 45 10.99 13.78 3.01
CA THR A 45 11.25 14.60 1.82
C THR A 45 12.66 14.39 1.30
N GLN A 46 13.65 14.25 2.18
CA GLN A 46 15.01 13.84 1.79
C GLN A 46 14.98 12.52 1.00
N VAL A 47 14.28 11.50 1.51
CA VAL A 47 14.15 10.21 0.84
C VAL A 47 13.46 10.34 -0.52
N ALA A 48 12.41 11.16 -0.61
CA ALA A 48 11.72 11.39 -1.88
C ALA A 48 12.58 12.12 -2.92
N ILE A 49 13.51 13.00 -2.49
CA ILE A 49 14.48 13.62 -3.40
C ILE A 49 15.48 12.59 -3.91
N HIS A 50 16.02 11.72 -3.03
CA HIS A 50 16.88 10.61 -3.46
C HIS A 50 16.17 9.66 -4.42
N GLU A 51 14.89 9.36 -4.17
CA GLU A 51 14.07 8.56 -5.08
C GLU A 51 13.99 9.20 -6.48
N ALA A 52 13.75 10.51 -6.53
CA ALA A 52 13.63 11.25 -7.78
C ALA A 52 14.97 11.41 -8.53
N SER A 53 16.10 11.45 -7.82
CA SER A 53 17.43 11.61 -8.43
C SER A 53 18.12 10.31 -8.80
N GLU A 54 18.02 9.29 -7.93
CA GLU A 54 18.82 8.06 -8.00
C GLU A 54 17.97 6.79 -8.16
N GLY A 55 16.65 6.90 -7.94
CA GLY A 55 15.70 5.81 -8.12
C GLY A 55 15.26 5.16 -6.80
N ILE A 56 14.38 4.16 -6.92
CA ILE A 56 13.69 3.54 -5.78
C ILE A 56 14.63 2.75 -4.87
N ASP A 57 15.69 2.15 -5.42
CA ASP A 57 16.61 1.29 -4.67
C ASP A 57 17.32 2.05 -3.54
N VAL A 58 17.85 3.24 -3.85
CA VAL A 58 18.49 4.12 -2.85
C VAL A 58 17.49 4.59 -1.80
N ALA A 59 16.27 4.89 -2.24
CA ALA A 59 15.24 5.36 -1.33
C ALA A 59 14.77 4.26 -0.35
N LEU A 60 14.77 2.99 -0.77
CA LEU A 60 14.48 1.84 0.08
C LEU A 60 15.53 1.64 1.16
N ASP A 61 16.82 1.84 0.84
CA ASP A 61 17.91 1.75 1.82
C ASP A 61 17.78 2.77 2.96
N LEU A 62 17.10 3.90 2.70
CA LEU A 62 16.87 4.98 3.67
C LEU A 62 15.59 4.79 4.51
N VAL A 63 14.69 3.87 4.15
CA VAL A 63 13.42 3.63 4.89
C VAL A 63 13.67 3.31 6.38
N PRO A 64 14.63 2.43 6.75
CA PRO A 64 14.91 2.13 8.15
C PRO A 64 15.33 3.36 8.97
N GLU A 65 16.03 4.34 8.37
CA GLU A 65 16.43 5.56 9.05
C GLU A 65 15.22 6.42 9.45
N VAL A 66 14.18 6.45 8.61
CA VAL A 66 12.95 7.20 8.90
C VAL A 66 12.19 6.58 10.07
N PHE A 67 12.14 5.24 10.13
CA PHE A 67 11.54 4.54 11.27
C PHE A 67 12.37 4.65 12.55
N ALA A 68 13.70 4.63 12.47
CA ALA A 68 14.57 4.89 13.60
C ALA A 68 14.30 6.29 14.17
N LEU A 69 14.21 7.30 13.29
CA LEU A 69 13.85 8.66 13.67
C LEU A 69 12.47 8.73 14.34
N TYR A 70 11.46 8.05 13.78
CA TYR A 70 10.14 7.96 14.41
C TYR A 70 10.24 7.34 15.82
N GLY A 71 10.98 6.25 15.95
CA GLY A 71 11.27 5.62 17.24
C GLY A 71 11.89 6.60 18.23
N ASP A 72 12.90 7.35 17.83
CA ASP A 72 13.56 8.33 18.71
C ASP A 72 12.63 9.49 19.12
N LEU A 73 11.73 9.92 18.23
CA LEU A 73 10.79 11.02 18.49
C LEU A 73 9.63 10.63 19.44
N TYR A 74 9.18 9.37 19.37
CA TYR A 74 7.98 8.91 20.07
C TYR A 74 8.21 7.84 21.16
N SER A 75 9.30 7.07 21.15
CA SER A 75 9.60 6.01 22.15
C SER A 75 9.94 6.54 23.55
N VAL A 76 10.48 7.74 23.65
CA VAL A 76 10.86 8.32 24.95
C VAL A 76 9.63 8.75 25.77
N ALA A 77 8.50 9.01 25.11
CA ALA A 77 7.24 9.34 25.78
C ALA A 77 6.61 8.16 26.54
N GLU A 78 7.03 6.92 26.27
CA GLU A 78 6.53 5.73 26.98
C GLU A 78 7.24 5.54 28.33
N LYS A 79 8.53 5.87 28.44
CA LYS A 79 9.29 5.70 29.69
C LYS A 79 8.78 6.56 30.84
N ALA A 80 8.08 7.65 30.55
CA ALA A 80 7.51 8.56 31.57
C ALA A 80 6.16 8.07 32.14
N ASN A 81 5.45 7.15 31.47
CA ASN A 81 4.13 6.69 31.90
C ASN A 81 4.15 5.35 32.67
N ASP A 82 5.27 4.63 32.68
CA ASP A 82 5.41 3.35 33.37
C ASP A 82 5.81 3.45 34.86
N GLU A 83 6.06 4.65 35.39
CA GLU A 83 6.45 4.86 36.80
C GLU A 83 5.29 5.01 37.81
N GLN A 84 4.03 4.78 37.40
CA GLN A 84 2.90 4.73 38.33
C GLN A 84 2.09 3.43 38.23
N VAL A 85 2.68 2.31 38.66
CA VAL A 85 1.92 1.13 39.07
C VAL A 85 2.47 0.64 40.42
N PRO A 86 1.72 0.76 41.54
CA PRO A 86 2.09 0.10 42.78
C PRO A 86 1.83 -1.41 42.69
N GLU A 87 2.78 -2.14 43.23
CA GLU A 87 2.93 -3.59 43.23
C GLU A 87 1.83 -4.33 44.04
N LYS A 88 1.22 -5.32 43.36
CA LYS A 88 0.40 -6.49 43.73
C LYS A 88 0.10 -6.82 45.22
N VAL A 89 -1.15 -7.23 45.47
CA VAL A 89 -1.50 -8.34 46.40
C VAL A 89 -2.58 -9.25 45.77
N ALA A 90 -2.48 -10.55 46.05
CA ALA A 90 -3.02 -11.72 45.35
C ALA A 90 -4.55 -12.02 45.47
N GLU A 91 -5.05 -12.84 44.54
CA GLU A 91 -6.40 -13.45 44.47
C GLU A 91 -6.72 -14.41 45.65
N PRO A 92 -8.02 -14.75 45.85
CA PRO A 92 -8.47 -16.05 45.31
C PRO A 92 -9.87 -16.05 44.64
N LYS A 93 -10.02 -17.03 43.73
CA LYS A 93 -11.16 -17.42 42.86
C LYS A 93 -12.53 -17.60 43.55
N GLN A 94 -13.63 -17.35 42.81
CA GLN A 94 -14.81 -18.26 42.70
C GLN A 94 -15.60 -18.03 41.39
N GLU A 95 -16.13 -19.12 40.85
CA GLU A 95 -16.99 -19.27 39.66
C GLU A 95 -18.46 -18.94 40.00
N ASP A 96 -19.22 -18.30 39.09
CA ASP A 96 -20.47 -18.85 38.51
C ASP A 96 -21.22 -17.84 37.59
N ASN A 97 -21.58 -18.38 36.40
CA ASN A 97 -22.64 -18.08 35.42
C ASN A 97 -23.47 -16.76 35.46
N SER A 98 -23.54 -16.05 34.31
CA SER A 98 -24.69 -16.05 33.37
C SER A 98 -24.63 -14.96 32.27
N ASP A 99 -24.79 -15.41 31.02
CA ASP A 99 -25.36 -14.78 29.82
C ASP A 99 -25.58 -13.25 29.75
N VAL A 100 -24.82 -12.57 28.86
CA VAL A 100 -25.35 -11.47 28.03
C VAL A 100 -24.65 -11.46 26.66
N VAL A 101 -25.48 -11.54 25.61
CA VAL A 101 -25.15 -11.39 24.19
C VAL A 101 -24.57 -10.00 23.90
N SER A 102 -23.41 -9.91 23.24
CA SER A 102 -23.08 -8.73 22.44
C SER A 102 -22.11 -9.06 21.30
N THR A 103 -22.55 -8.66 20.12
CA THR A 103 -21.95 -8.76 18.80
C THR A 103 -20.58 -8.07 18.73
N LYS A 104 -19.51 -8.81 18.40
CA LYS A 104 -18.32 -8.24 17.77
C LYS A 104 -17.80 -9.11 16.62
N SER A 105 -17.45 -8.38 15.58
CA SER A 105 -17.06 -8.73 14.24
C SER A 105 -15.82 -9.63 14.17
N ARG A 106 -15.80 -10.40 13.09
CA ARG A 106 -14.88 -11.49 12.75
C ARG A 106 -13.47 -10.95 12.52
N LEU A 107 -12.52 -11.41 13.33
CA LEU A 107 -11.10 -11.29 13.07
C LEU A 107 -10.69 -12.41 12.11
N PHE A 108 -10.15 -12.04 10.95
CA PHE A 108 -9.63 -12.97 9.96
C PHE A 108 -8.27 -13.50 10.45
N SER A 109 -8.31 -14.72 11.00
CA SER A 109 -7.16 -15.60 11.10
C SER A 109 -6.94 -16.27 9.74
N LEU A 110 -5.93 -15.85 8.98
CA LEU A 110 -5.46 -16.65 7.85
C LEU A 110 -4.20 -17.40 8.26
N SER A 111 -4.45 -18.67 8.56
CA SER A 111 -3.49 -19.67 8.94
C SER A 111 -2.57 -20.04 7.78
N ARG A 112 -1.30 -20.13 8.14
CA ARG A 112 -0.27 -20.91 7.48
C ARG A 112 -0.74 -22.38 7.34
N THR A 113 -0.52 -22.95 6.15
CA THR A 113 -0.27 -24.38 5.83
C THR A 113 -1.42 -25.31 5.34
N LEU A 114 -1.09 -25.93 4.19
CA LEU A 114 -1.33 -27.31 3.74
C LEU A 114 -2.48 -27.59 2.75
N SER A 115 -2.05 -27.66 1.49
CA SER A 115 -2.50 -28.62 0.50
C SER A 115 -2.45 -30.06 1.06
N ARG A 116 -3.62 -30.61 1.37
CA ARG A 116 -3.89 -32.06 1.42
C ARG A 116 -5.24 -32.35 0.77
N THR A 117 -5.19 -32.99 -0.39
CA THR A 117 -6.33 -33.47 -1.18
C THR A 117 -7.14 -34.53 -0.42
N PRO A 118 -8.48 -34.57 -0.52
CA PRO A 118 -9.28 -35.66 0.00
C PRO A 118 -9.37 -36.83 -1.00
N LYS A 119 -9.26 -38.06 -0.47
CA LYS A 119 -9.48 -39.32 -1.18
C LYS A 119 -10.98 -39.61 -1.26
N PHE A 120 -11.53 -39.75 -2.47
CA PHE A 120 -12.81 -40.42 -2.69
C PHE A 120 -12.60 -41.92 -2.88
N ARG A 121 -13.40 -42.72 -2.16
CA ARG A 121 -13.56 -44.17 -2.31
C ARG A 121 -14.54 -44.44 -3.46
N HIS A 122 -14.13 -45.24 -4.44
CA HIS A 122 -15.04 -46.14 -5.14
C HIS A 122 -14.33 -47.48 -5.34
N GLY A 123 -14.99 -48.56 -4.92
CA GLY A 123 -14.56 -49.92 -5.21
C GLY A 123 -15.30 -50.45 -6.44
N THR A 124 -14.56 -51.09 -7.35
CA THR A 124 -15.03 -52.13 -8.27
C THR A 124 -13.83 -53.00 -8.68
N ALA A 125 -14.15 -54.25 -9.02
CA ALA A 125 -13.26 -55.40 -9.04
C ALA A 125 -12.50 -55.63 -10.36
N ASN A 126 -11.38 -56.36 -10.23
CA ASN A 126 -10.76 -57.36 -11.13
C ASN A 126 -10.73 -57.18 -12.66
N GLY A 127 -9.53 -57.34 -13.25
CA GLY A 127 -9.38 -57.84 -14.63
C GLY A 127 -8.08 -57.53 -15.37
N THR A 128 -7.04 -58.34 -15.12
CA THR A 128 -6.05 -58.90 -16.09
C THR A 128 -5.45 -58.10 -17.28
N ALA A 129 -4.10 -58.10 -17.29
CA ALA A 129 -3.17 -58.44 -18.39
C ALA A 129 -2.80 -57.42 -19.50
N GLY A 130 -1.48 -57.35 -19.80
CA GLY A 130 -0.89 -56.74 -21.01
C GLY A 130 0.32 -55.82 -20.76
N ARG A 131 1.53 -56.30 -20.41
CA ARG A 131 2.63 -56.80 -21.25
C ARG A 131 3.45 -55.71 -22.01
N GLN A 132 4.77 -55.71 -21.72
CA GLN A 132 5.94 -55.27 -22.52
C GLN A 132 6.21 -53.75 -22.65
N ALA A 133 7.44 -53.25 -22.78
CA ALA A 133 8.81 -53.66 -22.44
C ALA A 133 9.73 -52.47 -22.84
N SER A 134 10.75 -52.19 -22.00
CA SER A 134 12.17 -51.87 -22.32
C SER A 134 12.52 -50.72 -23.32
N THR A 135 13.51 -49.85 -23.15
CA THR A 135 14.91 -50.02 -22.69
C THR A 135 15.63 -48.66 -22.47
N HIS A 136 16.52 -48.64 -21.45
CA HIS A 136 17.88 -48.05 -21.35
C HIS A 136 18.30 -46.71 -21.99
N HIS A 137 18.79 -45.76 -21.15
CA HIS A 137 20.22 -45.36 -20.97
C HIS A 137 20.31 -44.06 -20.11
N ARG A 138 20.84 -44.12 -18.88
CA ARG A 138 22.22 -43.81 -18.40
C ARG A 138 22.54 -42.32 -18.14
N ASN A 139 22.65 -42.01 -16.84
CA ASN A 139 23.55 -41.10 -16.12
C ASN A 139 24.04 -39.78 -16.75
N GLY A 140 23.70 -38.68 -16.07
CA GLY A 140 24.46 -37.43 -16.03
C GLY A 140 24.05 -36.61 -14.81
N SER A 141 24.67 -36.85 -13.66
CA SER A 141 24.52 -36.03 -12.46
C SER A 141 25.12 -34.65 -12.69
N ILE A 142 24.28 -33.61 -12.72
CA ILE A 142 24.69 -32.21 -12.73
C ILE A 142 24.59 -31.70 -11.29
N PRO A 143 25.67 -31.17 -10.68
CA PRO A 143 25.59 -30.58 -9.35
C PRO A 143 24.77 -29.27 -9.40
N PRO A 144 23.99 -28.95 -8.36
CA PRO A 144 23.26 -27.68 -8.33
C PRO A 144 24.25 -26.51 -8.20
N VAL A 145 24.03 -25.53 -9.07
CA VAL A 145 24.74 -24.24 -9.14
C VAL A 145 24.60 -23.52 -7.78
N PRO A 146 25.65 -22.86 -7.26
CA PRO A 146 25.56 -22.13 -5.99
C PRO A 146 24.51 -21.02 -6.12
N ARG A 147 23.47 -21.05 -5.28
CA ARG A 147 22.62 -19.88 -5.07
C ARG A 147 23.53 -18.79 -4.52
N LEU A 148 23.71 -17.72 -5.30
CA LEU A 148 24.18 -16.45 -4.78
C LEU A 148 23.29 -16.10 -3.60
N SER A 149 23.89 -16.12 -2.42
CA SER A 149 23.35 -15.55 -1.20
C SER A 149 22.97 -14.10 -1.49
N THR A 150 21.68 -13.88 -1.69
CA THR A 150 21.03 -12.57 -1.61
C THR A 150 21.28 -12.07 -0.19
N SER A 151 22.37 -11.32 -0.07
CA SER A 151 22.75 -10.59 1.12
C SER A 151 21.76 -9.45 1.34
N SER A 152 21.42 -9.24 2.60
CA SER A 152 20.55 -8.19 3.15
C SER A 152 19.06 -8.55 3.21
N ARG A 153 18.74 -9.33 4.24
CA ARG A 153 17.40 -9.43 4.80
C ARG A 153 17.17 -8.13 5.58
N VAL A 154 16.33 -7.23 5.06
CA VAL A 154 15.82 -6.10 5.84
C VAL A 154 15.15 -6.70 7.08
N ALA A 155 15.63 -6.34 8.27
CA ALA A 155 15.01 -6.80 9.51
C ALA A 155 13.60 -6.20 9.59
N PRO A 156 12.58 -6.94 10.07
CA PRO A 156 11.25 -6.38 10.24
C PRO A 156 11.36 -5.25 11.27
N VAL A 157 11.17 -4.02 10.80
CA VAL A 157 11.19 -2.82 11.63
C VAL A 157 9.99 -2.89 12.57
N GLN A 158 10.19 -3.26 13.83
CA GLN A 158 9.12 -3.18 14.82
C GLN A 158 8.99 -1.73 15.29
N ALA A 159 7.95 -1.05 14.84
CA ALA A 159 7.67 0.30 15.30
C ALA A 159 7.10 0.27 16.74
N PRO A 160 7.53 1.18 17.63
CA PRO A 160 6.99 1.29 18.99
C PRO A 160 5.51 1.71 18.99
N LEU A 161 4.76 1.28 20.03
CA LEU A 161 3.34 1.61 20.16
C LEU A 161 3.17 3.09 20.52
N ALA A 162 2.53 3.88 19.66
CA ALA A 162 2.28 5.29 19.95
C ALA A 162 1.14 5.48 20.97
N SER A 163 1.29 6.37 21.95
CA SER A 163 0.27 6.67 22.97
C SER A 163 -0.70 7.80 22.57
N SER A 164 -0.20 8.85 21.90
CA SER A 164 -1.01 9.98 21.39
C SER A 164 -1.75 9.61 20.10
N LYS A 165 -2.97 10.12 19.92
CA LYS A 165 -3.73 9.95 18.67
C LYS A 165 -2.97 10.51 17.47
N VAL A 166 -2.24 11.61 17.66
CA VAL A 166 -1.41 12.23 16.62
C VAL A 166 -0.24 11.32 16.26
N ALA A 167 0.51 10.85 17.27
CA ALA A 167 1.60 9.90 17.07
C ALA A 167 1.15 8.61 16.38
N LYS A 168 -0.02 8.07 16.73
CA LYS A 168 -0.62 6.90 16.03
C LYS A 168 -0.95 7.21 14.58
N SER A 169 -1.50 8.40 14.30
CA SER A 169 -1.79 8.84 12.94
C SER A 169 -0.50 8.97 12.11
N ASP A 170 0.54 9.55 12.69
CA ASP A 170 1.85 9.69 12.07
C ASP A 170 2.47 8.33 11.77
N LEU A 171 2.32 7.35 12.69
CA LEU A 171 2.78 5.99 12.48
C LEU A 171 2.06 5.30 11.31
N VAL A 172 0.73 5.43 11.25
CA VAL A 172 -0.05 4.89 10.13
C VAL A 172 0.40 5.51 8.81
N ASN A 173 0.59 6.83 8.77
CA ASN A 173 1.08 7.53 7.58
C ASN A 173 2.48 7.06 7.17
N LEU A 174 3.37 6.81 8.14
CA LEU A 174 4.71 6.28 7.90
C LEU A 174 4.66 4.86 7.33
N TRP A 175 3.81 3.99 7.88
CA TRP A 175 3.60 2.65 7.34
C TRP A 175 3.03 2.65 5.93
N LEU A 176 2.07 3.53 5.63
CA LEU A 176 1.52 3.69 4.28
C LEU A 176 2.55 4.20 3.28
N TRP A 177 3.38 5.14 3.71
CA TRP A 177 4.51 5.60 2.91
C TRP A 177 5.48 4.45 2.60
N ALA A 178 5.90 3.68 3.61
CA ALA A 178 6.78 2.53 3.42
C ALA A 178 6.15 1.45 2.54
N ALA A 179 4.87 1.12 2.73
CA ALA A 179 4.14 0.16 1.90
C ALA A 179 4.13 0.59 0.41
N SER A 180 3.92 1.88 0.14
CA SER A 180 3.99 2.44 -1.22
C SER A 180 5.40 2.33 -1.82
N MET A 181 6.46 2.57 -1.03
CA MET A 181 7.85 2.37 -1.45
C MET A 181 8.12 0.91 -1.80
N TYR A 182 7.79 -0.02 -0.90
CA TYR A 182 7.98 -1.45 -1.11
C TYR A 182 7.20 -1.96 -2.31
N ARG A 183 5.95 -1.51 -2.51
CA ARG A 183 5.16 -1.86 -3.68
C ARG A 183 5.81 -1.39 -4.98
N ARG A 184 6.37 -0.17 -5.00
CA ARG A 184 7.08 0.37 -6.18
C ARG A 184 8.45 -0.29 -6.42
N GLY A 185 9.09 -0.80 -5.37
CA GLY A 185 10.29 -1.64 -5.46
C GLY A 185 10.01 -3.12 -5.71
N GLU A 186 8.78 -3.51 -6.04
CA GLU A 186 8.34 -4.90 -6.25
C GLU A 186 8.53 -5.84 -5.04
N LEU A 187 8.75 -5.28 -3.84
CA LEU A 187 8.84 -5.99 -2.57
C LEU A 187 7.44 -6.20 -1.98
N ILE A 188 6.65 -7.05 -2.65
CA ILE A 188 5.22 -7.26 -2.32
C ILE A 188 5.01 -7.76 -0.88
N GLN A 189 5.86 -8.67 -0.40
CA GLN A 189 5.76 -9.21 0.96
C GLN A 189 5.99 -8.13 2.02
N ASP A 190 7.00 -7.29 1.83
CA ASP A 190 7.31 -6.20 2.77
C ASP A 190 6.20 -5.12 2.75
N ALA A 191 5.60 -4.88 1.59
CA ALA A 191 4.44 -4.00 1.46
C ALA A 191 3.20 -4.55 2.21
N GLU A 192 2.92 -5.86 2.08
CA GLU A 192 1.86 -6.54 2.84
C GLU A 192 2.07 -6.44 4.35
N GLU A 193 3.29 -6.72 4.81
CA GLU A 193 3.65 -6.64 6.24
C GLU A 193 3.48 -5.20 6.77
N ALA A 194 3.94 -4.19 6.02
CA ALA A 194 3.77 -2.79 6.38
C ALA A 194 2.29 -2.38 6.52
N LEU A 195 1.41 -2.87 5.63
CA LEU A 195 -0.03 -2.61 5.72
C LEU A 195 -0.67 -3.30 6.93
N VAL A 196 -0.23 -4.51 7.25
CA VAL A 196 -0.68 -5.23 8.45
C VAL A 196 -0.27 -4.47 9.72
N GLU A 197 0.94 -3.92 9.77
CA GLU A 197 1.37 -3.07 10.89
C GLU A 197 0.55 -1.76 10.98
N ALA A 198 0.22 -1.13 9.85
CA ALA A 198 -0.67 0.04 9.84
C ALA A 198 -2.06 -0.28 10.42
N GLU A 199 -2.65 -1.42 10.05
CA GLU A 199 -3.97 -1.83 10.53
C GLU A 199 -3.97 -2.16 12.02
N LYS A 200 -2.89 -2.72 12.56
CA LYS A 200 -2.72 -3.02 13.99
C LYS A 200 -2.80 -1.77 14.88
N VAL A 201 -2.46 -0.59 14.35
CA VAL A 201 -2.61 0.68 15.09
C VAL A 201 -4.09 0.97 15.40
N GLY A 202 -5.01 0.41 14.61
CA GLY A 202 -6.45 0.47 14.85
C GLY A 202 -7.12 1.77 14.40
N ILE A 203 -6.43 2.61 13.63
CA ILE A 203 -7.03 3.79 12.98
C ILE A 203 -7.61 3.35 11.65
N SER A 204 -8.93 3.44 11.51
CA SER A 204 -9.60 3.27 10.22
C SER A 204 -9.30 4.47 9.33
N SER A 205 -8.48 4.28 8.29
CA SER A 205 -8.18 5.31 7.29
C SER A 205 -8.54 4.81 5.90
N ALA A 206 -9.14 5.69 5.08
CA ALA A 206 -9.38 5.42 3.67
C ALA A 206 -8.07 5.13 2.93
N ASP A 207 -6.95 5.74 3.33
CA ASP A 207 -5.67 5.58 2.64
C ASP A 207 -5.08 4.17 2.82
N ILE A 208 -5.35 3.50 3.96
CA ILE A 208 -4.99 2.08 4.16
C ILE A 208 -5.68 1.21 3.12
N LYS A 209 -6.98 1.45 2.92
CA LYS A 209 -7.80 0.73 1.95
C LYS A 209 -7.34 0.98 0.51
N VAL A 210 -6.96 2.23 0.20
CA VAL A 210 -6.38 2.56 -1.11
C VAL A 210 -5.07 1.82 -1.37
N GLU A 211 -4.11 1.87 -0.43
CA GLU A 211 -2.83 1.18 -0.63
C GLU A 211 -3.00 -0.34 -0.72
N MET A 212 -3.93 -0.93 0.05
CA MET A 212 -4.31 -2.33 -0.10
C MET A 212 -4.87 -2.63 -1.50
N GLY A 213 -5.77 -1.78 -2.01
CA GLY A 213 -6.30 -1.90 -3.36
C GLY A 213 -5.21 -1.85 -4.45
N LEU A 214 -4.24 -0.94 -4.31
CA LEU A 214 -3.11 -0.82 -5.22
C LEU A 214 -2.18 -2.05 -5.18
N LEU A 215 -1.95 -2.61 -4.00
CA LEU A 215 -1.16 -3.82 -3.83
C LEU A 215 -1.87 -5.05 -4.43
N LEU A 216 -3.17 -5.21 -4.19
CA LEU A 216 -3.98 -6.29 -4.76
C LEU A 216 -4.05 -6.17 -6.29
N LYS A 217 -4.13 -4.95 -6.82
CA LYS A 217 -4.01 -4.69 -8.26
C LYS A 217 -2.66 -5.17 -8.80
N ALA A 218 -1.56 -4.87 -8.12
CA ALA A 218 -0.22 -5.32 -8.52
C ALA A 218 -0.07 -6.86 -8.52
N THR A 219 -0.78 -7.56 -7.63
CA THR A 219 -0.84 -9.03 -7.58
C THR A 219 -1.93 -9.65 -8.46
N GLN A 220 -2.55 -8.85 -9.34
CA GLN A 220 -3.62 -9.26 -10.27
C GLN A 220 -4.91 -9.77 -9.59
N GLN A 221 -5.13 -9.41 -8.32
CA GLN A 221 -6.34 -9.72 -7.58
C GLN A 221 -7.40 -8.62 -7.79
N TYR A 222 -7.83 -8.42 -9.03
CA TYR A 222 -8.64 -7.25 -9.42
C TYR A 222 -9.99 -7.13 -8.71
N ARG A 223 -10.68 -8.24 -8.45
CA ARG A 223 -11.96 -8.23 -7.71
C ARG A 223 -11.78 -7.76 -6.26
N ALA A 224 -10.73 -8.23 -5.60
CA ALA A 224 -10.41 -7.82 -4.24
C ALA A 224 -9.94 -6.36 -4.22
N ALA A 225 -9.12 -5.95 -5.20
CA ALA A 225 -8.69 -4.57 -5.36
C ALA A 225 -9.88 -3.60 -5.50
N LEU A 226 -10.87 -3.95 -6.34
CA LEU A 226 -12.07 -3.14 -6.52
C LEU A 226 -12.85 -3.00 -5.20
N ALA A 227 -13.02 -4.09 -4.45
CA ALA A 227 -13.72 -4.06 -3.16
C ALA A 227 -13.02 -3.15 -2.14
N GLU A 228 -11.68 -3.16 -2.09
CA GLU A 228 -10.93 -2.28 -1.19
C GLU A 228 -11.02 -0.81 -1.61
N PHE A 229 -11.02 -0.50 -2.91
CA PHE A 229 -11.27 0.86 -3.38
C PHE A 229 -12.69 1.35 -3.07
N GLU A 230 -13.70 0.49 -3.21
CA GLU A 230 -15.07 0.83 -2.83
C GLU A 230 -15.18 1.09 -1.32
N SER A 231 -14.55 0.25 -0.50
CA SER A 231 -14.46 0.47 0.95
C SER A 231 -13.76 1.79 1.29
N ALA A 232 -12.72 2.16 0.55
CA ALA A 232 -12.05 3.46 0.71
C ALA A 232 -13.00 4.64 0.40
N LEU A 233 -13.81 4.54 -0.65
CA LEU A 233 -14.80 5.56 -1.03
C LEU A 233 -15.98 5.66 -0.05
N GLU A 234 -16.34 4.57 0.63
CA GLU A 234 -17.33 4.60 1.71
C GLU A 234 -16.85 5.44 2.91
N ILE A 235 -15.57 5.33 3.25
CA ILE A 235 -14.94 6.11 4.32
C ILE A 235 -14.71 7.56 3.86
N GLY A 236 -14.14 7.74 2.68
CA GLY A 236 -13.78 9.04 2.10
C GLY A 236 -14.38 9.23 0.71
N LYS A 237 -15.61 9.77 0.66
CA LYS A 237 -16.42 9.92 -0.57
C LYS A 237 -15.73 10.61 -1.75
N ALA A 238 -14.73 11.44 -1.48
CA ALA A 238 -13.99 12.19 -2.50
C ALA A 238 -12.47 12.01 -2.38
N ASN A 239 -11.99 10.88 -1.81
CA ASN A 239 -10.55 10.62 -1.74
C ASN A 239 -9.99 10.50 -3.18
N PRO A 240 -9.09 11.41 -3.62
CA PRO A 240 -8.58 11.41 -4.99
C PRO A 240 -7.88 10.11 -5.35
N ARG A 241 -7.10 9.54 -4.43
CA ARG A 241 -6.31 8.32 -4.69
C ARG A 241 -7.21 7.09 -4.87
N ALA A 242 -8.31 7.02 -4.13
CA ALA A 242 -9.30 5.94 -4.27
C ALA A 242 -10.01 6.01 -5.63
N VAL A 243 -10.47 7.21 -6.03
CA VAL A 243 -11.14 7.43 -7.32
C VAL A 243 -10.19 7.12 -8.48
N VAL A 244 -8.97 7.65 -8.46
CA VAL A 244 -7.96 7.41 -9.50
C VAL A 244 -7.60 5.93 -9.59
N GLY A 245 -7.36 5.26 -8.45
CA GLY A 245 -7.03 3.83 -8.42
C GLY A 245 -8.16 2.94 -8.97
N LEU A 246 -9.41 3.23 -8.58
CA LEU A 246 -10.59 2.53 -9.10
C LEU A 246 -10.81 2.77 -10.59
N ALA A 247 -10.71 4.02 -11.04
CA ALA A 247 -10.91 4.37 -12.43
C ALA A 247 -9.82 3.76 -13.33
N GLN A 248 -8.57 3.79 -12.89
CA GLN A 248 -7.47 3.15 -13.59
C GLN A 248 -7.67 1.63 -13.69
N LEU A 249 -8.06 0.97 -12.59
CA LEU A 249 -8.36 -0.47 -12.58
C LEU A 249 -9.47 -0.82 -13.57
N ILE A 250 -10.56 -0.06 -13.56
CA ILE A 250 -11.69 -0.26 -14.47
C ILE A 250 -11.28 -0.05 -15.93
N TYR A 251 -10.49 0.99 -16.22
CA TYR A 251 -10.01 1.28 -17.56
C TYR A 251 -9.14 0.13 -18.10
N GLU A 252 -8.13 -0.29 -17.34
CA GLU A 252 -7.21 -1.37 -17.73
C GLU A 252 -7.97 -2.69 -17.98
N GLN A 253 -8.91 -3.04 -17.09
CA GLN A 253 -9.71 -4.25 -17.22
C GLN A 253 -10.75 -4.17 -18.34
N SER A 254 -11.24 -2.97 -18.66
CA SER A 254 -12.14 -2.73 -19.77
C SER A 254 -11.42 -2.92 -21.11
N GLU A 255 -10.21 -2.40 -21.24
CA GLU A 255 -9.34 -2.58 -22.41
C GLU A 255 -8.95 -4.05 -22.61
N GLU A 256 -8.60 -4.75 -21.52
CA GLU A 256 -8.26 -6.18 -21.57
C GLU A 256 -9.47 -7.03 -22.00
N PHE A 257 -10.67 -6.73 -21.48
CA PHE A 257 -11.91 -7.39 -21.90
C PHE A 257 -12.20 -7.22 -23.40
N LEU A 258 -11.99 -6.01 -23.95
CA LEU A 258 -12.20 -5.75 -25.38
C LEU A 258 -11.21 -6.52 -26.27
N LYS A 259 -9.96 -6.72 -25.81
CA LYS A 259 -8.93 -7.48 -26.51
C LYS A 259 -9.23 -8.98 -26.48
N GLU A 260 -9.61 -9.54 -25.33
CA GLU A 260 -9.96 -10.96 -25.20
C GLU A 260 -11.21 -11.33 -26.03
N GLY A 261 -12.15 -10.40 -26.23
CA GLY A 261 -13.29 -10.59 -27.12
C GLY A 261 -12.90 -10.87 -28.58
N GLN A 262 -11.67 -10.52 -28.98
CA GLN A 262 -11.13 -10.72 -30.33
C GLN A 262 -10.21 -11.94 -30.44
N GLU A 263 -9.61 -12.40 -29.32
CA GLU A 263 -8.66 -13.52 -29.28
C GLU A 263 -9.20 -14.66 -28.42
N THR A 264 -9.63 -15.75 -29.08
CA THR A 264 -10.15 -16.93 -28.39
C THR A 264 -9.08 -17.63 -27.57
N SER A 265 -9.23 -17.55 -26.24
CA SER A 265 -8.71 -18.46 -25.20
C SER A 265 -7.40 -18.06 -24.49
N SER A 266 -7.48 -17.68 -23.21
CA SER A 266 -6.94 -18.52 -22.09
C SER A 266 -6.97 -17.92 -20.66
N SER A 267 -7.43 -16.68 -20.40
CA SER A 267 -7.33 -16.08 -19.04
C SER A 267 -8.61 -15.46 -18.43
N VAL A 268 -9.79 -15.96 -18.80
CA VAL A 268 -11.10 -15.48 -18.31
C VAL A 268 -11.24 -15.42 -16.77
N SER A 269 -10.45 -16.20 -16.03
CA SER A 269 -10.56 -16.26 -14.55
C SER A 269 -10.07 -15.00 -13.84
N THR A 270 -9.12 -14.28 -14.46
CA THR A 270 -8.49 -13.09 -13.88
C THR A 270 -9.30 -11.83 -14.18
N LEU A 271 -10.05 -11.79 -15.28
CA LEU A 271 -10.83 -10.62 -15.69
C LEU A 271 -11.86 -10.16 -14.64
N LEU A 272 -11.97 -8.84 -14.50
CA LEU A 272 -12.93 -8.20 -13.60
C LEU A 272 -14.38 -8.37 -14.08
N PHE A 273 -14.63 -8.16 -15.38
CA PHE A 273 -15.98 -8.12 -15.95
C PHE A 273 -16.40 -9.46 -16.54
N LEU A 274 -17.64 -9.86 -16.25
CA LEU A 274 -18.25 -11.07 -16.81
C LEU A 274 -19.06 -10.76 -18.07
N ASN A 275 -19.71 -9.60 -18.08
CA ASN A 275 -20.59 -9.17 -19.16
C ASN A 275 -20.26 -7.76 -19.60
N GLU A 276 -20.57 -7.46 -20.86
CA GLU A 276 -20.46 -6.12 -21.43
C GLU A 276 -21.28 -5.07 -20.67
N HIS A 277 -22.46 -5.45 -20.20
CA HIS A 277 -23.31 -4.55 -19.40
C HIS A 277 -22.64 -4.16 -18.07
N ASP A 278 -21.97 -5.10 -17.40
CA ASP A 278 -21.28 -4.84 -16.14
C ASP A 278 -20.05 -3.94 -16.36
N ARG A 279 -19.34 -4.16 -17.47
CA ARG A 279 -18.23 -3.31 -17.93
C ARG A 279 -18.69 -1.87 -18.14
N LEU A 280 -19.73 -1.66 -18.96
CA LEU A 280 -20.25 -0.32 -19.26
C LEU A 280 -20.75 0.38 -18.00
N ALA A 281 -21.46 -0.32 -17.10
CA ALA A 281 -21.91 0.24 -15.84
C ALA A 281 -20.73 0.70 -14.95
N ALA A 282 -19.64 -0.08 -14.91
CA ALA A 282 -18.43 0.27 -14.18
C ALA A 282 -17.70 1.46 -14.80
N VAL A 283 -17.59 1.52 -16.13
CA VAL A 283 -16.99 2.64 -16.87
C VAL A 283 -17.75 3.95 -16.61
N THR A 284 -19.08 3.95 -16.77
CA THR A 284 -19.91 5.12 -16.49
C THR A 284 -19.78 5.58 -15.02
N ARG A 285 -19.68 4.64 -14.08
CA ARG A 285 -19.44 4.95 -12.67
C ARG A 285 -18.06 5.59 -12.47
N ALA A 286 -17.01 5.03 -13.07
CA ALA A 286 -15.65 5.56 -12.97
C ALA A 286 -15.56 7.00 -13.51
N GLN A 287 -16.17 7.26 -14.68
CA GLN A 287 -16.26 8.59 -15.27
C GLN A 287 -17.00 9.56 -14.35
N GLY A 288 -18.18 9.20 -13.84
CA GLY A 288 -18.92 10.05 -12.92
C GLY A 288 -18.15 10.38 -11.64
N LEU A 289 -17.37 9.41 -11.11
CA LEU A 289 -16.49 9.66 -9.97
C LEU A 289 -15.33 10.61 -10.33
N LEU A 290 -14.72 10.45 -11.49
CA LEU A 290 -13.65 11.34 -11.97
C LEU A 290 -14.16 12.75 -12.25
N GLU A 291 -15.34 12.91 -12.84
CA GLU A 291 -15.97 14.22 -13.07
C GLU A 291 -16.23 14.96 -11.75
N MET A 292 -16.76 14.24 -10.75
CA MET A 292 -16.95 14.79 -9.41
C MET A 292 -15.62 15.15 -8.75
N LEU A 293 -14.58 14.33 -8.91
CA LEU A 293 -13.25 14.60 -8.38
C LEU A 293 -12.65 15.86 -9.00
N ILE A 294 -12.65 15.95 -10.33
CA ILE A 294 -12.09 17.06 -11.09
C ILE A 294 -12.83 18.38 -10.80
N SER A 295 -14.15 18.29 -10.61
CA SER A 295 -14.97 19.44 -10.23
C SER A 295 -14.78 19.86 -8.76
N SER A 296 -14.21 18.98 -7.93
CA SER A 296 -13.85 19.26 -6.54
C SER A 296 -12.53 20.00 -6.45
N GLY A 297 -12.42 20.95 -5.52
CA GLY A 297 -11.20 21.75 -5.33
C GLY A 297 -9.94 20.93 -5.01
N GLN A 298 -10.11 19.76 -4.36
CA GLN A 298 -8.99 18.86 -4.06
C GLN A 298 -8.55 18.02 -5.26
N GLY A 299 -9.49 17.64 -6.14
CA GLY A 299 -9.20 16.82 -7.31
C GLY A 299 -8.82 17.61 -8.56
N PHE A 300 -9.12 18.91 -8.61
CA PHE A 300 -8.78 19.79 -9.72
C PHE A 300 -7.28 19.79 -10.05
N ASN A 301 -6.42 19.65 -9.03
CA ASN A 301 -4.96 19.63 -9.16
C ASN A 301 -4.38 18.23 -9.40
N CYS A 302 -5.20 17.20 -9.57
CA CYS A 302 -4.75 15.83 -9.81
C CYS A 302 -4.50 15.59 -11.31
N SER A 303 -3.23 15.56 -11.74
CA SER A 303 -2.86 15.30 -13.14
C SER A 303 -3.35 13.93 -13.61
N GLU A 304 -3.16 12.90 -12.77
CA GLU A 304 -3.61 11.52 -13.04
C GLU A 304 -5.14 11.43 -13.28
N GLY A 305 -5.94 12.20 -12.54
CA GLY A 305 -7.39 12.25 -12.73
C GLY A 305 -7.77 12.84 -14.10
N TRP A 306 -7.11 13.93 -14.51
CA TRP A 306 -7.31 14.53 -15.84
C TRP A 306 -6.85 13.62 -16.97
N TYR A 307 -5.73 12.92 -16.78
CA TYR A 307 -5.25 11.93 -17.75
C TYR A 307 -6.26 10.79 -17.94
N LEU A 308 -6.72 10.16 -16.86
CA LEU A 308 -7.71 9.08 -16.93
C LEU A 308 -9.02 9.56 -17.57
N MET A 309 -9.47 10.78 -17.24
CA MET A 309 -10.65 11.36 -17.88
C MET A 309 -10.48 11.45 -19.41
N SER A 310 -9.31 11.89 -19.89
CA SER A 310 -9.05 11.97 -21.32
C SER A 310 -9.12 10.61 -22.02
N LEU A 311 -8.65 9.55 -21.35
CA LEU A 311 -8.69 8.18 -21.89
C LEU A 311 -10.13 7.67 -22.02
N PHE A 312 -10.98 7.95 -21.03
CA PHE A 312 -12.40 7.60 -21.10
C PHE A 312 -13.13 8.40 -22.19
N GLN A 313 -12.84 9.70 -22.32
CA GLN A 313 -13.43 10.55 -23.37
C GLN A 313 -13.01 10.11 -24.77
N GLU A 314 -11.76 9.68 -24.95
CA GLU A 314 -11.27 9.11 -26.21
C GLU A 314 -12.02 7.82 -26.58
N GLN A 315 -12.30 6.95 -25.60
CA GLN A 315 -13.11 5.73 -25.82
C GLN A 315 -14.56 6.05 -26.25
N GLU A 316 -15.14 7.14 -25.75
CA GLU A 316 -16.48 7.61 -26.15
C GLU A 316 -16.49 8.36 -27.49
N GLY A 317 -15.32 8.77 -27.99
CA GLY A 317 -15.16 9.55 -29.23
C GLY A 317 -15.21 11.07 -29.04
N ASP A 318 -15.23 11.58 -27.81
CA ASP A 318 -15.08 13.02 -27.52
C ASP A 318 -13.59 13.42 -27.55
N MET A 319 -13.08 13.57 -28.77
CA MET A 319 -11.68 13.99 -29.00
C MET A 319 -11.43 15.41 -28.49
N THR A 320 -12.44 16.28 -28.53
CA THR A 320 -12.31 17.66 -28.08
C THR A 320 -12.09 17.74 -26.57
N GLY A 321 -12.97 17.12 -25.79
CA GLY A 321 -12.83 17.03 -24.34
C GLY A 321 -11.52 16.34 -23.93
N ALA A 322 -11.17 15.25 -24.60
CA ALA A 322 -9.93 14.52 -24.33
C ALA A 322 -8.69 15.41 -24.50
N THR A 323 -8.62 16.20 -25.59
CA THR A 323 -7.49 17.12 -25.79
C THR A 323 -7.40 18.22 -24.73
N GLU A 324 -8.53 18.76 -24.28
CA GLU A 324 -8.55 19.77 -23.21
C GLU A 324 -8.09 19.19 -21.87
N ALA A 325 -8.54 17.97 -21.54
CA ALA A 325 -8.12 17.25 -20.36
C ALA A 325 -6.61 16.94 -20.38
N LEU A 326 -6.07 16.52 -21.53
CA LEU A 326 -4.64 16.28 -21.71
C LEU A 326 -3.80 17.55 -21.52
N TRP A 327 -4.22 18.68 -22.09
CA TRP A 327 -3.51 19.95 -21.89
C TRP A 327 -3.47 20.38 -20.43
N LYS A 328 -4.57 20.15 -19.68
CA LYS A 328 -4.58 20.38 -18.23
C LYS A 328 -3.65 19.42 -17.49
N CYS A 329 -3.65 18.14 -17.86
CA CYS A 329 -2.73 17.15 -17.28
C CYS A 329 -1.26 17.58 -17.46
N ILE A 330 -0.86 17.96 -18.68
CA ILE A 330 0.51 18.40 -18.97
C ILE A 330 0.88 19.61 -18.12
N LYS A 331 0.01 20.62 -18.07
CA LYS A 331 0.26 21.84 -17.28
C LYS A 331 0.45 21.53 -15.78
N LEU A 332 -0.32 20.59 -15.24
CA LEU A 332 -0.18 20.19 -13.83
C LEU A 332 1.11 19.41 -13.61
N GLU A 333 1.46 18.50 -14.52
CA GLU A 333 2.67 17.67 -14.42
C GLU A 333 3.95 18.50 -14.52
N GLU A 334 3.97 19.54 -15.35
CA GLU A 334 5.08 20.50 -15.44
C GLU A 334 5.34 21.24 -14.11
N THR A 335 4.32 21.35 -13.25
CA THR A 335 4.38 22.00 -11.94
C THR A 335 4.37 21.02 -10.77
N ARG A 336 4.45 19.70 -11.04
CA ARG A 336 4.35 18.67 -10.01
C ARG A 336 5.55 18.75 -9.07
N SER A 337 5.26 18.87 -7.78
CA SER A 337 6.25 18.79 -6.72
C SER A 337 6.60 17.33 -6.40
N VAL A 338 7.81 17.09 -5.89
CA VAL A 338 8.28 15.75 -5.48
C VAL A 338 7.36 15.13 -4.42
N ARG A 339 6.83 15.96 -3.51
CA ARG A 339 5.78 15.58 -2.54
C ARG A 339 4.66 16.61 -2.55
N SER A 340 3.44 16.18 -2.20
CA SER A 340 2.27 17.07 -2.09
C SER A 340 2.52 18.20 -1.09
N PHE A 341 2.06 19.42 -1.40
CA PHE A 341 2.11 20.56 -0.48
C PHE A 341 1.25 20.37 0.78
N SER A 342 0.32 19.40 0.77
CA SER A 342 -0.51 19.06 1.93
C SER A 342 0.30 18.63 3.15
N VAL A 343 1.57 18.24 2.98
CA VAL A 343 2.47 17.91 4.10
C VAL A 343 2.84 19.13 4.95
N LEU A 344 2.53 20.35 4.49
CA LEU A 344 2.76 21.62 5.19
C LEU A 344 1.52 22.13 5.94
N GLU A 345 0.37 21.50 5.77
CA GLU A 345 -0.87 21.87 6.46
C GLU A 345 -0.89 21.20 7.84
N PHE A 346 -0.86 22.01 8.91
CA PHE A 346 -0.84 21.55 10.32
C PHE A 346 -2.09 21.98 11.08
#